data_AF-A0AAE2YEX2-F1
#
_entry.id   AF-A0AAE2YEX2-F1
#
_cell.length_a   1.000
_cell.length_b   1.000
_cell.length_c   1.000
_cell.angle_alpha   90.00
_cell.angle_beta   90.00
_cell.angle_gamma   90.00
#
_symmetry.space_group_name_H-M   'P 1'
#
loop_
_entity.id
_entity.type
_entity.pdbx_description
1 polymer ?
#
loop_
_entity_poly.entity_id
_entity_poly.type
_entity_poly.pdbx_seq_one_letter_code
_entity_poly.pdbx_strand_id
1 'polypeptide(L)'
;MKSVGGLGYIFSVIPFLNVVAPVLVGIAWFQMGRKTGQTLFKATGALIIVTFVTAIATLAVFFSVLSLGGLREIGPGINIFSTLIALTIVLAVVGLMGLLTFILELVSHFRAARIYGSKWFSRAAWMRIITIVLAVVLVIASGIVSVLTAPTQQEQPFQLFQATGPMFSGFMRQLSEVTGLMFLSFIPLIIIGFLGPIFSAIAFFKTSPQPRMS
;
A
#
# COMPACT_ATOMS: atom_id res chain seq x y z
N MET A 1 5.28 19.50 -12.40
CA MET A 1 5.25 19.15 -10.96
C MET A 1 3.92 19.47 -10.31
N LYS A 2 3.40 20.72 -10.36
CA LYS A 2 2.17 21.09 -9.64
C LYS A 2 0.96 20.27 -10.08
N SER A 3 0.60 20.36 -11.36
CA SER A 3 -0.57 19.67 -11.91
C SER A 3 -0.39 18.16 -11.92
N VAL A 4 0.81 17.67 -12.27
CA VAL A 4 1.13 16.24 -12.29
C VAL A 4 1.01 15.62 -10.89
N GLY A 5 1.58 16.25 -9.85
CA GLY A 5 1.49 15.75 -8.48
C GLY A 5 0.10 15.89 -7.90
N GLY A 6 -0.54 17.04 -8.12
CA GLY A 6 -1.92 17.30 -7.70
C GLY A 6 -2.90 16.27 -8.25
N LEU A 7 -2.86 16.03 -9.57
CA LEU A 7 -3.66 15.00 -10.22
C LEU A 7 -3.28 13.60 -9.78
N GLY A 8 -1.99 13.31 -9.59
CA GLY A 8 -1.53 12.02 -9.09
C GLY A 8 -2.19 11.65 -7.76
N TYR A 9 -2.24 12.59 -6.81
CA TYR A 9 -2.91 12.32 -5.53
C TYR A 9 -4.43 12.28 -5.63
N ILE A 10 -5.07 13.07 -6.51
CA ILE A 10 -6.51 12.93 -6.77
C ILE A 10 -6.80 11.54 -7.36
N PHE A 11 -5.98 11.06 -8.29
CA PHE A 11 -6.21 9.75 -8.90
C PHE A 11 -6.01 8.62 -7.89
N SER A 12 -5.15 8.79 -6.88
CA SER A 12 -4.94 7.79 -5.84
C SER A 12 -6.20 7.49 -5.00
N VAL A 13 -7.17 8.40 -4.96
CA VAL A 13 -8.42 8.23 -4.19
C VAL A 13 -9.60 7.75 -5.02
N ILE A 14 -9.51 7.82 -6.35
CA ILE A 14 -10.58 7.38 -7.25
C ILE A 14 -10.29 5.93 -7.65
N PRO A 15 -11.22 4.98 -7.41
CA PRO A 15 -11.11 3.62 -7.91
C PRO A 15 -10.83 3.60 -9.42
N PHE A 16 -10.09 2.60 -9.90
CA PHE A 16 -9.63 2.44 -11.30
C PHE A 16 -8.57 3.46 -11.76
N LEU A 17 -8.68 4.74 -11.41
CA LEU A 17 -7.64 5.73 -11.72
C LEU A 17 -6.40 5.59 -10.82
N ASN A 18 -6.55 4.93 -9.66
CA ASN A 18 -5.45 4.67 -8.75
C ASN A 18 -4.30 3.86 -9.37
N VAL A 19 -4.53 3.12 -10.47
CA VAL A 19 -3.48 2.37 -11.17
C VAL A 19 -2.43 3.29 -11.80
N VAL A 20 -2.81 4.47 -12.28
CA VAL A 20 -1.88 5.45 -12.89
C VAL A 20 -1.31 6.44 -11.88
N ALA A 21 -1.92 6.52 -10.69
CA ALA A 21 -1.53 7.48 -9.66
C ALA A 21 -0.06 7.39 -9.21
N PRO A 22 0.52 6.20 -8.94
CA PRO A 22 1.92 6.08 -8.53
C PRO A 22 2.89 6.68 -9.55
N VAL A 23 2.61 6.50 -10.85
CA VAL A 23 3.45 7.06 -11.92
C VAL A 23 3.44 8.58 -11.88
N LEU A 24 2.26 9.19 -11.78
CA LEU A 24 2.11 10.65 -11.70
C LEU A 24 2.76 11.22 -10.44
N VAL A 25 2.51 10.60 -9.28
CA VAL A 25 3.10 11.01 -8.00
C VAL A 25 4.63 10.87 -8.04
N GLY A 26 5.14 9.76 -8.58
CA GLY A 26 6.58 9.53 -8.74
C GLY A 26 7.26 10.57 -9.64
N ILE A 27 6.65 10.86 -10.81
CA ILE A 27 7.14 11.92 -11.71
C ILE A 27 7.14 13.28 -11.00
N ALA A 28 6.09 13.59 -10.22
CA ALA A 28 5.99 14.87 -9.52
C ALA A 28 7.10 15.05 -8.48
N TRP A 29 7.37 14.01 -7.67
CA TRP A 29 8.48 14.01 -6.71
C TRP A 29 9.83 14.13 -7.40
N PHE A 30 10.05 13.37 -8.47
CA PHE A 30 11.30 13.43 -9.23
C PHE A 30 11.56 14.82 -9.81
N GLN A 31 10.54 15.42 -10.43
CA GLN A 31 10.61 16.79 -10.96
C GLN A 31 10.85 17.82 -9.85
N MET A 32 10.21 17.65 -8.69
CA MET A 32 10.42 18.52 -7.53
C MET A 32 11.87 18.44 -7.04
N GLY A 33 12.45 17.23 -6.97
CA GLY A 33 13.85 17.03 -6.62
C GLY A 33 14.83 17.64 -7.62
N ARG A 34 14.55 17.53 -8.92
CA ARG A 34 15.36 18.20 -9.95
C ARG A 34 15.34 19.73 -9.80
N LYS A 35 14.18 20.31 -9.49
CA LYS A 35 14.03 21.78 -9.35
C LYS A 35 14.65 22.34 -8.07
N THR A 36 14.66 21.56 -6.99
CA THR A 36 15.15 21.98 -5.68
C THR A 36 16.58 21.50 -5.36
N GLY A 37 17.18 20.71 -6.25
CA GLY A 37 18.47 20.07 -6.01
C GLY A 37 18.44 18.96 -4.94
N GLN A 38 17.27 18.63 -4.37
CA GLN A 38 17.16 17.66 -3.28
C GLN A 38 17.21 16.23 -3.83
N THR A 39 18.24 15.48 -3.43
CA THR A 39 18.39 14.05 -3.76
C THR A 39 17.26 13.21 -3.18
N LEU A 40 16.80 13.53 -1.97
CA LEU A 40 15.68 12.86 -1.30
C LEU A 40 14.44 12.80 -2.20
N PHE A 41 13.99 13.91 -2.78
CA PHE A 41 12.80 13.93 -3.63
C PHE A 41 12.99 13.16 -4.94
N LYS A 42 14.21 13.17 -5.50
CA LYS A 42 14.54 12.36 -6.67
C LYS A 42 14.46 10.87 -6.34
N ALA A 43 15.02 10.46 -5.21
CA ALA A 43 15.00 9.08 -4.73
C ALA A 43 13.56 8.61 -4.47
N THR A 44 12.75 9.42 -3.77
CA THR A 44 11.32 9.15 -3.54
C THR A 44 10.58 8.94 -4.85
N GLY A 45 10.74 9.86 -5.81
CA GLY A 45 10.06 9.75 -7.10
C GLY A 45 10.46 8.50 -7.89
N ALA A 46 11.76 8.18 -7.94
CA ALA A 46 12.26 7.00 -8.60
C ALA A 46 11.79 5.71 -7.91
N LEU A 47 11.84 5.65 -6.58
CA LEU A 47 11.45 4.46 -5.82
C LEU A 47 9.95 4.18 -5.94
N ILE A 48 9.10 5.21 -5.98
CA ILE A 48 7.67 5.04 -6.25
C ILE A 48 7.44 4.35 -7.60
N ILE A 49 8.12 4.81 -8.65
CA ILE A 49 7.96 4.26 -10.01
C ILE A 49 8.48 2.82 -10.06
N VAL A 50 9.68 2.57 -9.54
CA VAL A 50 10.28 1.22 -9.54
C VAL A 50 9.41 0.25 -8.75
N THR A 51 8.99 0.63 -7.54
CA THR A 51 8.12 -0.22 -6.70
C THR A 51 6.80 -0.53 -7.40
N PHE A 52 6.21 0.46 -8.10
CA PHE A 52 4.99 0.23 -8.87
C PHE A 52 5.20 -0.76 -10.01
N VAL A 53 6.25 -0.59 -10.82
CA VAL A 53 6.57 -1.52 -11.93
C VAL A 53 6.82 -2.92 -11.41
N THR A 54 7.59 -3.06 -10.33
CA THR A 54 7.85 -4.36 -9.69
C THR A 54 6.58 -5.00 -9.16
N ALA A 55 5.67 -4.22 -8.54
CA ALA A 55 4.40 -4.73 -8.05
C ALA A 55 3.50 -5.24 -9.19
N ILE A 56 3.40 -4.50 -10.30
CA ILE A 56 2.63 -4.92 -11.49
C ILE A 56 3.23 -6.19 -12.10
N ALA A 57 4.55 -6.26 -12.24
CA ALA A 57 5.23 -7.46 -12.73
C ALA A 57 4.97 -8.67 -11.82
N THR A 58 5.02 -8.47 -10.50
CA THR A 58 4.75 -9.52 -9.50
C THR A 58 3.31 -10.00 -9.59
N LEU A 59 2.33 -9.10 -9.72
CA LEU A 59 0.93 -9.45 -9.90
C LEU A 59 0.69 -10.22 -11.20
N ALA A 60 1.33 -9.82 -12.30
CA ALA A 60 1.22 -10.53 -13.57
C ALA A 60 1.75 -11.97 -13.45
N VAL A 61 2.90 -12.16 -12.80
CA VAL A 61 3.45 -13.51 -12.51
C VAL A 61 2.49 -14.29 -11.61
N PHE A 62 1.99 -13.68 -10.53
CA PHE A 62 1.05 -14.32 -9.60
C PHE A 62 -0.22 -14.81 -10.30
N PHE A 63 -0.86 -13.96 -11.11
CA PHE A 63 -2.05 -14.35 -11.85
C PHE A 63 -1.76 -15.39 -12.93
N SER A 64 -0.58 -15.36 -13.55
CA SER A 64 -0.17 -16.39 -14.52
C SER A 64 -0.02 -17.77 -13.87
N VAL A 65 0.52 -17.83 -12.64
CA VAL A 65 0.60 -19.08 -11.87
C VAL A 65 -0.80 -19.60 -11.49
N LEU A 66 -1.74 -18.70 -11.16
CA LEU A 66 -3.10 -19.07 -10.80
C LEU A 66 -3.97 -19.49 -12.00
N SER A 67 -3.86 -18.79 -13.14
CA SER A 67 -4.73 -19.00 -14.31
C SER A 67 -4.43 -20.29 -15.08
N LEU A 68 -3.20 -20.79 -15.00
CA LEU A 68 -2.78 -22.05 -15.65
C LEU A 68 -3.23 -23.31 -14.89
N GLY A 69 -4.14 -23.21 -13.91
CA GLY A 69 -4.53 -24.36 -13.08
C GLY A 69 -3.35 -24.88 -12.24
N GLY A 70 -2.43 -24.00 -11.84
CA GLY A 70 -1.07 -24.24 -11.35
C GLY A 70 -0.88 -25.04 -10.04
N LEU A 71 -1.81 -25.92 -9.70
CA LEU A 71 -1.58 -27.06 -8.81
C LEU A 71 -1.74 -28.41 -9.53
N ARG A 72 -2.22 -28.45 -10.78
CA ARG A 72 -2.54 -29.72 -11.47
C ARG A 72 -1.54 -30.13 -12.54
N GLU A 73 -0.84 -29.22 -13.21
CA GLU A 73 0.15 -29.59 -14.25
C GLU A 73 1.29 -28.56 -14.35
N ILE A 74 1.90 -28.17 -13.24
CA ILE A 74 3.24 -27.59 -13.36
C ILE A 74 4.15 -28.77 -13.76
N GLY A 75 4.69 -28.75 -14.98
CA GLY A 75 5.32 -29.90 -15.63
C GLY A 75 6.32 -30.70 -14.78
N PRO A 76 6.72 -31.90 -15.24
CA PRO A 76 7.54 -32.82 -14.45
C PRO A 76 8.82 -32.12 -13.96
N GLY A 77 8.88 -31.84 -12.65
CA GLY A 77 10.02 -31.18 -12.00
C GLY A 77 9.69 -29.92 -11.18
N ILE A 78 8.50 -29.32 -11.27
CA ILE A 78 8.20 -28.13 -10.46
C ILE A 78 7.46 -28.49 -9.17
N ASN A 79 8.15 -28.30 -8.05
CA ASN A 79 7.61 -28.53 -6.71
C ASN A 79 6.75 -27.34 -6.27
N ILE A 80 5.45 -27.55 -6.05
CA ILE A 80 4.49 -26.53 -5.58
C ILE A 80 5.00 -25.80 -4.32
N PHE A 81 5.62 -26.51 -3.38
CA PHE A 81 6.19 -25.89 -2.18
C PHE A 81 7.29 -24.90 -2.52
N SER A 82 8.16 -25.22 -3.49
CA SER A 82 9.22 -24.30 -3.94
C SER A 82 8.64 -23.05 -4.61
N THR A 83 7.58 -23.20 -5.40
CA THR A 83 6.87 -22.08 -6.05
C THR A 83 6.19 -21.18 -5.03
N LEU A 84 5.54 -21.75 -4.00
CA LEU A 84 4.91 -20.98 -2.93
C LEU A 84 5.94 -20.22 -2.09
N ILE A 85 7.04 -20.86 -1.71
CA ILE A 85 8.14 -20.19 -0.98
C ILE A 85 8.71 -19.04 -1.81
N ALA A 86 9.01 -19.28 -3.09
CA ALA A 86 9.52 -18.24 -3.99
C ALA A 86 8.54 -17.06 -4.09
N LEU A 87 7.25 -17.33 -4.24
CA LEU A 87 6.22 -16.30 -4.28
C LEU A 87 6.15 -15.51 -2.97
N THR A 88 6.19 -16.19 -1.81
CA THR A 88 6.20 -15.53 -0.50
C THR A 88 7.41 -14.62 -0.34
N ILE A 89 8.60 -15.06 -0.76
CA ILE A 89 9.81 -14.24 -0.72
C ILE A 89 9.67 -13.00 -1.61
N VAL A 90 9.19 -13.16 -2.85
CA VAL A 90 8.98 -12.04 -3.77
C VAL A 90 7.97 -11.04 -3.19
N LEU A 91 6.84 -11.52 -2.65
CA LEU A 91 5.83 -10.68 -2.02
C LEU A 91 6.39 -9.94 -0.80
N ALA A 92 7.22 -10.59 0.02
CA ALA A 92 7.89 -9.96 1.16
C ALA A 92 8.85 -8.84 0.71
N VAL A 93 9.62 -9.06 -0.37
CA VAL A 93 10.52 -8.05 -0.95
C VAL A 93 9.72 -6.86 -1.49
N VAL A 94 8.65 -7.10 -2.25
CA VAL A 94 7.77 -6.02 -2.75
C VAL A 94 7.13 -5.26 -1.60
N GLY A 95 6.69 -5.96 -0.55
CA GLY A 95 6.16 -5.36 0.66
C GLY A 95 7.18 -4.45 1.36
N LEU A 96 8.43 -4.89 1.49
CA LEU A 96 9.52 -4.10 2.06
C LEU A 96 9.83 -2.85 1.20
N MET A 97 9.84 -2.99 -0.13
CA MET A 97 10.00 -1.86 -1.04
C MET A 97 8.85 -0.85 -0.91
N GLY A 98 7.61 -1.33 -0.77
CA GLY A 98 6.44 -0.51 -0.48
C GLY A 98 6.59 0.28 0.81
N LEU A 99 7.04 -0.37 1.89
CA LEU A 99 7.30 0.28 3.17
C LEU A 99 8.40 1.36 3.07
N LEU A 100 9.51 1.05 2.41
CA LEU A 100 10.60 2.01 2.18
C LEU A 100 10.12 3.22 1.37
N THR A 101 9.32 2.96 0.33
CA THR A 101 8.69 4.01 -0.49
C THR A 101 7.81 4.91 0.36
N PHE A 102 6.97 4.32 1.20
CA PHE A 102 6.08 5.06 2.09
C PHE A 102 6.85 5.94 3.08
N ILE A 103 7.92 5.41 3.70
CA ILE A 103 8.77 6.17 4.63
C ILE A 103 9.44 7.34 3.90
N LEU A 104 10.05 7.10 2.73
CA LEU A 104 10.69 8.16 1.96
C LEU A 104 9.67 9.22 1.52
N GLU A 105 8.47 8.81 1.15
CA GLU A 105 7.39 9.73 0.80
C GLU A 105 6.99 10.60 1.99
N LEU A 106 6.84 10.03 3.20
CA LEU A 106 6.57 10.80 4.42
C LEU A 106 7.68 11.83 4.70
N VAL A 107 8.93 11.40 4.70
CA VAL A 107 10.08 12.28 4.95
C VAL A 107 10.13 13.38 3.89
N SER A 108 9.79 13.04 2.64
CA SER A 108 9.72 14.01 1.54
C SER A 108 8.63 15.04 1.74
N HIS A 109 7.45 14.67 2.26
CA HIS A 109 6.40 15.62 2.62
C HIS A 109 6.87 16.60 3.70
N PHE A 110 7.47 16.11 4.80
CA PHE A 110 7.98 16.99 5.85
C PHE A 110 9.11 17.91 5.36
N ARG A 111 9.99 17.40 4.50
CA ARG A 111 11.05 18.22 3.89
C ARG A 111 10.46 19.26 2.92
N ALA A 112 9.48 18.89 2.12
CA ALA A 112 8.79 19.81 1.21
C ALA A 112 8.02 20.90 1.98
N ALA A 113 7.42 20.56 3.13
CA ALA A 113 6.77 21.53 4.00
C ALA A 113 7.73 22.64 4.45
N ARG A 114 8.97 22.27 4.79
CA ARG A 114 10.02 23.22 5.20
C ARG A 114 10.52 24.07 4.02
N ILE A 115 10.81 23.45 2.88
CA ILE A 115 11.37 24.14 1.70
C ILE A 115 10.35 25.12 1.10
N TYR A 116 9.08 24.73 1.01
CA TYR A 116 8.04 25.54 0.38
C TYR A 116 7.23 26.37 1.38
N GLY A 117 7.53 26.29 2.68
CA GLY A 117 6.77 26.97 3.74
C GLY A 117 5.28 26.58 3.80
N SER A 118 4.90 25.45 3.23
CA SER A 118 3.50 25.06 3.06
C SER A 118 3.06 24.07 4.14
N LYS A 119 2.13 24.51 4.99
CA LYS A 119 1.53 23.67 6.04
C LYS A 119 0.78 22.45 5.48
N TRP A 120 0.35 22.49 4.22
CA TRP A 120 -0.39 21.40 3.57
C TRP A 120 0.43 20.12 3.43
N PHE A 121 1.73 20.22 3.11
CA PHE A 121 2.60 19.04 3.05
C PHE A 121 2.76 18.37 4.42
N SER A 122 2.92 19.15 5.48
CA SER A 122 3.04 18.62 6.84
C SER A 122 1.73 17.97 7.29
N ARG A 123 0.58 18.61 7.03
CA ARG A 123 -0.74 18.03 7.33
C ARG A 123 -0.95 16.71 6.59
N ALA A 124 -0.58 16.62 5.31
CA ALA A 124 -0.69 15.39 4.55
C ALA A 124 0.12 14.24 5.17
N ALA A 125 1.36 14.51 5.60
CA ALA A 125 2.20 13.52 6.27
C ALA A 125 1.60 13.07 7.60
N TRP A 126 1.12 14.01 8.42
CA TRP A 126 0.45 13.71 9.68
C TRP A 126 -0.80 12.85 9.50
N MET A 127 -1.65 13.15 8.51
CA MET A 127 -2.84 12.33 8.26
C MET A 127 -2.47 10.88 7.95
N ARG A 128 -1.43 10.64 7.14
CA ARG A 128 -0.95 9.28 6.84
C ARG A 128 -0.41 8.56 8.06
N ILE A 129 0.31 9.26 8.94
CA ILE A 129 0.79 8.69 10.21
C ILE A 129 -0.40 8.29 11.08
N ILE A 130 -1.39 9.18 11.25
CA ILE A 130 -2.60 8.91 12.02
C ILE A 130 -3.36 7.73 11.42
N THR A 131 -3.52 7.66 10.09
CA THR A 131 -4.13 6.51 9.41
C THR A 131 -3.42 5.21 9.76
N ILE A 132 -2.08 5.17 9.74
CA ILE A 132 -1.34 3.95 10.07
C ILE A 132 -1.52 3.57 11.54
N VAL A 133 -1.42 4.52 12.46
CA VAL A 133 -1.62 4.24 13.89
C VAL A 133 -3.01 3.67 14.13
N LEU A 134 -4.05 4.28 13.54
CA LEU A 134 -5.42 3.77 13.64
C LEU A 134 -5.59 2.41 12.99
N ALA A 135 -4.98 2.17 11.82
CA ALA A 135 -5.01 0.88 11.15
C ALA A 135 -4.38 -0.21 12.03
N VAL A 136 -3.23 0.06 12.65
CA VAL A 136 -2.56 -0.89 13.56
C VAL A 136 -3.43 -1.18 14.79
N VAL A 137 -4.00 -0.15 15.41
CA VAL A 137 -4.90 -0.32 16.57
C VAL A 137 -6.11 -1.17 16.20
N LEU A 138 -6.75 -0.91 15.05
CA LEU A 138 -7.89 -1.69 14.57
C LEU A 138 -7.51 -3.14 14.26
N VAL A 139 -6.36 -3.38 13.62
CA VAL A 139 -5.87 -4.73 13.34
C VAL A 139 -5.63 -5.49 14.65
N ILE A 140 -4.95 -4.89 15.63
CA ILE A 140 -4.72 -5.52 16.94
C ILE A 140 -6.04 -5.81 17.66
N ALA A 141 -6.95 -4.82 17.71
CA ALA A 141 -8.26 -4.99 18.33
C ALA A 141 -9.05 -6.12 17.66
N SER A 142 -9.01 -6.19 16.32
CA SER A 142 -9.69 -7.24 15.55
C SER A 142 -9.10 -8.62 15.82
N GLY A 143 -7.78 -8.72 15.96
CA GLY A 143 -7.11 -9.97 16.33
C GLY A 143 -7.50 -10.44 17.73
N ILE A 144 -7.57 -9.53 18.70
CA ILE A 144 -8.02 -9.84 20.07
C ILE A 144 -9.46 -10.33 20.06
N VAL A 145 -10.38 -9.62 19.41
CA VAL A 145 -11.79 -10.05 19.29
C VAL A 145 -11.87 -11.43 18.66
N SER A 146 -11.13 -11.68 17.58
CA SER A 146 -11.11 -12.97 16.89
C SER A 146 -10.64 -14.13 17.78
N VAL A 147 -9.66 -13.89 18.66
CA VAL A 147 -9.20 -14.90 19.64
C VAL A 147 -10.24 -15.12 20.74
N LEU A 148 -10.90 -14.06 21.20
CA LEU A 148 -11.89 -14.12 22.28
C LEU A 148 -13.24 -14.71 21.84
N THR A 149 -13.61 -14.54 20.57
CA THR A 149 -14.86 -15.08 20.00
C THR A 149 -14.65 -16.40 19.26
N ALA A 150 -13.40 -16.90 19.19
CA ALA A 150 -13.13 -18.21 18.65
C ALA A 150 -13.92 -19.25 19.47
N PRO A 151 -14.84 -20.02 18.84
CA PRO A 151 -15.49 -21.10 19.55
C PRO A 151 -14.41 -22.03 20.07
N THR A 152 -14.50 -22.44 21.35
CA THR A 152 -13.61 -23.44 21.94
C THR A 152 -13.66 -24.68 21.04
N GLN A 153 -12.61 -24.85 20.22
CA GLN A 153 -12.48 -26.02 19.37
C GLN A 153 -12.21 -27.20 20.29
N GLN A 154 -13.29 -27.90 20.65
CA GLN A 154 -13.25 -29.21 21.24
C GLN A 154 -12.55 -30.12 20.23
N GLU A 155 -11.43 -30.71 20.65
CA GLU A 155 -10.41 -31.38 19.85
C GLU A 155 -11.00 -32.23 18.71
N GLN A 156 -10.92 -31.73 17.48
CA GLN A 156 -10.99 -32.55 16.28
C GLN A 156 -9.55 -32.83 15.86
N PRO A 157 -9.07 -34.08 15.96
CA PRO A 157 -7.69 -34.41 15.64
C PRO A 157 -7.39 -34.11 14.16
N PHE A 158 -6.52 -33.12 13.95
CA PHE A 158 -5.55 -33.01 12.87
C PHE A 158 -5.94 -33.65 11.52
N GLN A 159 -6.92 -33.09 10.82
CA GLN A 159 -7.12 -33.35 9.39
C GLN A 159 -6.19 -32.45 8.56
N LEU A 160 -4.89 -32.73 8.61
CA LEU A 160 -3.88 -31.88 7.96
C LEU A 160 -3.76 -32.07 6.43
N PHE A 161 -4.65 -32.82 5.77
CA PHE A 161 -4.41 -33.16 4.37
C PHE A 161 -5.66 -33.44 3.53
N GLN A 162 -6.78 -32.73 3.73
CA GLN A 162 -7.86 -32.74 2.74
C GLN A 162 -8.34 -31.33 2.40
N ALA A 163 -8.10 -30.99 1.13
CA ALA A 163 -8.63 -29.89 0.36
C ALA A 163 -8.02 -28.50 0.61
N THR A 164 -7.44 -27.98 -0.46
CA THR A 164 -7.10 -26.57 -0.69
C THR A 164 -8.34 -25.66 -0.85
N GLY A 165 -9.56 -26.22 -0.76
CA GLY A 165 -10.85 -25.52 -0.82
C GLY A 165 -11.37 -24.97 0.53
N PRO A 166 -11.46 -25.78 1.60
CA PRO A 166 -11.96 -25.38 2.92
C PRO A 166 -11.16 -24.28 3.62
N MET A 167 -9.84 -24.20 3.40
CA MET A 167 -8.98 -23.23 4.08
C MET A 167 -9.16 -21.80 3.53
N PHE A 168 -9.31 -21.67 2.21
CA PHE A 168 -9.65 -20.39 1.58
C PHE A 168 -11.09 -19.99 1.89
N SER A 169 -12.06 -20.91 1.87
CA SER A 169 -13.44 -20.59 2.27
C SER A 169 -13.55 -20.23 3.75
N GLY A 170 -12.75 -20.86 4.63
CA GLY A 170 -12.66 -20.54 6.04
C GLY A 170 -12.06 -19.15 6.27
N PHE A 171 -10.94 -18.84 5.62
CA PHE A 171 -10.34 -17.51 5.64
C PHE A 171 -11.26 -16.44 5.06
N MET A 172 -11.93 -16.70 3.93
CA MET A 172 -12.86 -15.77 3.30
C MET A 172 -14.14 -15.58 4.12
N ARG A 173 -14.62 -16.63 4.80
CA ARG A 173 -15.74 -16.52 5.75
C ARG A 173 -15.35 -15.72 6.98
N GLN A 174 -14.17 -15.97 7.54
CA GLN A 174 -13.64 -15.23 8.67
C GLN A 174 -13.38 -13.75 8.30
N LEU A 175 -12.86 -13.49 7.10
CA LEU A 175 -12.83 -12.16 6.50
C LEU A 175 -14.24 -11.59 6.42
N SER A 176 -15.23 -12.30 5.88
CA SER A 176 -16.59 -11.76 5.72
C SER A 176 -17.28 -11.45 7.05
N GLU A 177 -17.07 -12.27 8.08
CA GLU A 177 -17.66 -12.10 9.41
C GLU A 177 -16.99 -10.94 10.16
N VAL A 178 -15.67 -10.85 10.11
CA VAL A 178 -14.90 -9.71 10.67
C VAL A 178 -15.21 -8.43 9.91
N THR A 179 -15.29 -8.49 8.58
CA THR A 179 -15.59 -7.32 7.75
C THR A 179 -17.02 -6.84 7.97
N GLY A 180 -17.99 -7.74 8.17
CA GLY A 180 -19.39 -7.38 8.45
C GLY A 180 -19.58 -6.64 9.77
N LEU A 181 -18.93 -7.11 10.85
CA LEU A 181 -19.03 -6.49 12.19
C LEU A 181 -18.14 -5.25 12.34
N MET A 182 -17.04 -5.17 11.60
CA MET A 182 -16.07 -4.06 11.69
C MET A 182 -16.20 -3.03 10.56
N PHE A 183 -17.10 -3.23 9.59
CA PHE A 183 -17.28 -2.28 8.48
C PHE A 183 -17.48 -0.84 8.97
N LEU A 184 -18.29 -0.67 10.03
CA LEU A 184 -18.53 0.63 10.64
C LEU A 184 -17.29 1.21 11.33
N SER A 185 -16.42 0.39 11.94
CA SER A 185 -15.19 0.86 12.57
C SER A 185 -14.09 1.21 11.55
N PHE A 186 -14.22 0.78 10.29
CA PHE A 186 -13.38 1.22 9.19
C PHE A 186 -13.78 2.59 8.62
N ILE A 187 -15.01 3.07 8.83
CA ILE A 187 -15.45 4.38 8.29
C ILE A 187 -14.52 5.53 8.71
N PRO A 188 -14.17 5.71 10.01
CA PRO A 188 -13.23 6.74 10.41
C PRO A 188 -11.84 6.57 9.79
N LEU A 189 -11.37 5.33 9.67
CA LEU A 189 -10.06 5.02 9.07
C LEU A 189 -10.04 5.42 7.60
N ILE A 190 -11.10 5.10 6.85
CA ILE A 190 -11.26 5.42 5.44
C ILE A 190 -11.28 6.94 5.25
N ILE A 191 -12.09 7.66 6.04
CA ILE A 191 -12.18 9.13 5.98
C ILE A 191 -10.81 9.78 6.22
N ILE A 192 -10.10 9.36 7.26
CA ILE A 192 -8.76 9.88 7.60
C ILE A 192 -7.75 9.49 6.51
N GLY A 193 -7.84 8.27 5.99
CA GLY A 193 -7.02 7.75 4.90
C GLY A 193 -7.14 8.58 3.61
N PHE A 194 -8.34 9.09 3.31
CA PHE A 194 -8.57 9.98 2.16
C PHE A 194 -8.00 11.40 2.35
N LEU A 195 -7.94 11.90 3.59
CA LEU A 195 -7.44 13.26 3.86
C LEU A 195 -5.95 13.42 3.54
N GLY A 196 -5.14 12.37 3.72
CA GLY A 196 -3.71 12.40 3.38
C GLY A 196 -3.44 12.74 1.90
N PRO A 197 -3.97 11.96 0.94
CA PRO A 197 -3.91 12.28 -0.48
C PRO A 197 -4.54 13.62 -0.85
N ILE A 198 -5.69 13.99 -0.28
CA ILE A 198 -6.33 15.29 -0.56
C ILE A 198 -5.41 16.46 -0.15
N PHE A 199 -4.84 16.42 1.05
CA PHE A 199 -3.89 17.45 1.49
C PHE A 199 -2.62 17.46 0.66
N SER A 200 -2.16 16.28 0.22
CA SER A 200 -1.03 16.18 -0.72
C SER A 200 -1.37 16.88 -2.04
N ALA A 201 -2.55 16.62 -2.61
CA ALA A 201 -3.01 17.26 -3.83
C ALA A 201 -3.05 18.79 -3.71
N ILE A 202 -3.68 19.30 -2.64
CA ILE A 202 -3.74 20.73 -2.33
C ILE A 202 -2.34 21.32 -2.21
N ALA A 203 -1.41 20.62 -1.52
CA ALA A 203 -0.05 21.08 -1.36
C ALA A 203 0.65 21.24 -2.72
N PHE A 204 0.53 20.25 -3.62
CA PHE A 204 1.15 20.29 -4.94
C PHE A 204 0.58 21.41 -5.82
N PHE A 205 -0.74 21.62 -5.83
CA PHE A 205 -1.34 22.74 -6.58
C PHE A 205 -0.92 24.11 -6.03
N LYS A 206 -0.74 24.23 -4.70
CA LYS A 206 -0.35 25.47 -4.03
C LYS A 206 1.15 25.75 -3.99
N THR A 207 2.01 24.85 -4.48
CA THR A 207 3.46 25.13 -4.52
C THR A 207 3.74 26.31 -5.44
N SER A 208 4.03 27.50 -4.93
CA SER A 208 4.57 28.60 -5.75
C SER A 208 6.06 28.38 -5.97
N PRO A 209 6.62 28.69 -7.16
CA PRO A 209 8.07 28.73 -7.31
C PRO A 209 8.60 29.80 -6.34
N GLN A 210 9.37 29.42 -5.32
CA GLN A 210 10.11 30.43 -4.58
C GLN A 210 11.23 30.98 -5.47
N PRO A 211 11.51 32.29 -5.42
CA PRO A 211 12.74 32.83 -6.01
C PRO A 211 13.92 32.11 -5.37
N ARG A 212 14.90 31.69 -6.19
CA ARG A 212 16.15 31.17 -5.66
C ARG A 212 16.78 32.30 -4.84
N MET A 213 16.85 32.17 -3.53
CA MET A 213 17.87 32.91 -2.78
C MET A 213 19.18 32.21 -3.09
N SER A 214 19.87 32.79 -4.08
CA SER A 214 21.25 32.47 -4.46
C SER A 214 22.19 32.64 -3.29
#